data_AF-A0A1F8X456-F1
#
_entry.id   AF-A0A1F8X456-F1
#
_cell.length_a   1.000
_cell.length_b   1.000
_cell.length_c   1.000
_cell.angle_alpha   90.00
_cell.angle_beta   90.00
_cell.angle_gamma   90.00
#
_symmetry.space_group_name_H-M   'P 1'
#
loop_
_entity.id
_entity.type
_entity.pdbx_description
1 polymer ?
#
loop_
_entity_poly.entity_id
_entity_poly.type
_entity_poly.pdbx_seq_one_letter_code
_entity_poly.pdbx_strand_id
1 'polypeptide(L)'
;MAERGVKKEKADRWLKELGPSPALIKEWKAGKISWGEFKKRYEAEWTEYDKGALLDELGVMNKEAGRKNVTLLCTCREEAECHRVIVLAKLQAAR
;
A
#
# COMPACT_ATOMS: atom_id res chain seq x y z
N MET A 1 -23.22 -15.11 1.54
CA MET A 1 -22.27 -14.59 2.56
C MET A 1 -20.96 -14.33 1.85
N ALA A 2 -20.70 -13.09 1.42
CA ALA A 2 -19.57 -12.79 0.55
C ALA A 2 -18.26 -12.91 1.34
N GLU A 3 -17.42 -13.86 0.93
CA GLU A 3 -16.02 -13.97 1.31
C GLU A 3 -15.28 -12.68 0.91
N ARG A 4 -15.30 -11.69 1.81
CA ARG A 4 -14.62 -10.41 1.62
C ARG A 4 -13.12 -10.61 1.87
N GLY A 5 -12.43 -11.17 0.90
CA GLY A 5 -10.98 -11.30 0.92
C GLY A 5 -10.46 -12.11 -0.26
N VAL A 6 -9.45 -11.60 -0.96
CA VAL A 6 -8.72 -12.39 -1.95
C VAL A 6 -8.04 -13.54 -1.20
N LYS A 7 -8.32 -14.78 -1.61
CA LYS A 7 -7.69 -15.98 -1.06
C LYS A 7 -6.18 -15.83 -1.13
N LYS A 8 -5.46 -16.16 -0.06
CA LYS A 8 -3.99 -16.00 0.03
C LYS A 8 -3.25 -16.66 -1.14
N GLU A 9 -3.82 -17.71 -1.73
CA GLU A 9 -3.30 -18.42 -2.90
C GLU A 9 -3.31 -17.58 -4.20
N LYS A 10 -4.13 -16.51 -4.27
CA LYS A 10 -4.16 -15.57 -5.42
C LYS A 10 -3.30 -14.32 -5.22
N ALA A 11 -2.73 -14.15 -4.03
CA ALA A 11 -1.81 -13.06 -3.74
C ALA A 11 -0.41 -13.65 -3.56
N ASP A 12 0.48 -13.47 -4.54
CA ASP A 12 1.86 -13.97 -4.47
C ASP A 12 2.55 -13.58 -3.16
N ARG A 13 2.29 -12.36 -2.67
CA ARG A 13 2.73 -11.92 -1.34
C ARG A 13 1.72 -11.02 -0.66
N TRP A 14 1.66 -11.13 0.66
CA TRP A 14 0.88 -10.25 1.52
C TRP A 14 1.82 -9.33 2.29
N LEU A 15 2.13 -8.17 1.71
CA LEU A 15 3.03 -7.18 2.29
C LEU A 15 2.23 -6.14 3.08
N LYS A 16 1.83 -6.51 4.30
CA LYS A 16 1.11 -5.61 5.23
C LYS A 16 1.93 -4.37 5.58
N GLU A 17 3.25 -4.51 5.56
CA GLU A 17 4.23 -3.50 5.93
C GLU A 17 4.23 -2.33 4.94
N LEU A 18 4.00 -2.61 3.65
CA LEU A 18 3.81 -1.57 2.64
C LEU A 18 2.53 -0.77 2.88
N GLY A 19 1.53 -1.33 3.57
CA GLY A 19 0.32 -0.60 3.95
C GLY A 19 0.60 0.49 5.00
N PRO A 20 -0.31 1.47 5.15
CA PRO A 20 -0.28 2.39 6.27
C PRO A 20 -0.54 1.65 7.58
N SER A 21 -0.01 2.17 8.69
CA SER A 21 -0.31 1.60 10.00
C SER A 21 -1.82 1.50 10.25
N PRO A 22 -2.29 0.42 10.90
CA PRO A 22 -3.71 0.23 11.19
C PRO A 22 -4.27 1.35 12.08
N ALA A 23 -3.46 1.94 12.96
CA ALA A 23 -3.83 3.11 13.74
C ALA A 23 -4.05 4.33 12.84
N LEU A 24 -3.09 4.62 11.94
CA LEU A 24 -3.12 5.78 11.05
C LEU A 24 -4.31 5.76 10.10
N ILE A 25 -4.58 4.62 9.45
CA ILE A 25 -5.74 4.50 8.56
C ILE A 25 -7.06 4.57 9.33
N LYS A 26 -7.09 4.13 10.58
CA LYS A 26 -8.27 4.25 11.44
C LYS A 26 -8.53 5.70 11.82
N GLU A 27 -7.50 6.48 12.12
CA GLU A 27 -7.63 7.92 12.39
C GLU A 27 -8.15 8.67 11.16
N TRP A 28 -7.58 8.39 9.98
CA TRP A 28 -8.02 9.03 8.74
C TRP A 28 -9.45 8.61 8.36
N LYS A 29 -9.79 7.31 8.44
CA LYS A 29 -11.16 6.84 8.23
C LYS A 29 -12.15 7.38 9.27
N ALA A 30 -11.68 7.72 10.46
CA ALA A 30 -12.49 8.36 11.50
C ALA A 30 -12.60 9.89 11.30
N GLY A 31 -11.96 10.46 10.26
CA GLY A 31 -11.94 11.90 10.02
C GLY A 31 -11.16 12.70 11.06
N LYS A 32 -10.31 12.05 11.87
CA LYS A 32 -9.51 12.70 12.90
C LYS A 32 -8.32 13.48 12.35
N ILE A 33 -7.82 13.06 11.18
CA ILE A 33 -6.66 13.66 10.52
C ILE A 33 -7.01 13.95 9.06
N SER A 34 -6.50 15.06 8.55
CA SER A 34 -6.62 15.42 7.14
C SER A 34 -5.75 14.52 6.26
N TRP A 35 -6.10 14.37 4.98
CA TRP A 35 -5.30 13.60 4.01
C TRP A 35 -3.83 14.02 3.94
N GLY A 36 -3.55 15.32 4.03
CA GLY A 36 -2.16 15.82 4.05
C GLY A 36 -1.35 15.32 5.25
N GLU A 37 -1.98 15.23 6.42
CA GLU A 37 -1.35 14.72 7.64
C GLU A 37 -1.19 13.20 7.59
N PHE A 38 -2.20 12.50 7.09
CA PHE A 38 -2.12 11.07 6.78
C PHE A 38 -0.95 10.78 5.85
N LYS A 39 -0.82 11.51 4.73
CA LYS A 39 0.26 11.35 3.76
C LYS A 39 1.61 11.58 4.43
N LYS A 40 1.77 12.67 5.19
CA LYS A 40 3.03 13.02 5.86
C LYS A 40 3.46 11.96 6.88
N ARG A 41 2.53 11.51 7.73
CA ARG A 41 2.79 10.43 8.70
C ARG A 41 3.09 9.10 8.00
N TYR A 42 2.34 8.77 6.95
CA TYR A 42 2.58 7.56 6.20
C TYR A 42 3.95 7.60 5.54
N GLU A 43 4.32 8.70 4.86
CA GLU A 43 5.66 8.91 4.30
C GLU A 43 6.77 8.84 5.35
N ALA A 44 6.53 9.30 6.59
CA ALA A 44 7.46 9.08 7.68
C ALA A 44 7.62 7.58 8.00
N GLU A 45 6.53 6.81 8.04
CA GLU A 45 6.60 5.35 8.19
C GLU A 45 7.37 4.68 7.04
N TRP A 46 7.36 5.25 5.83
CA TRP A 46 8.16 4.71 4.72
C TRP A 46 9.66 4.83 4.98
N THR A 47 10.09 5.96 5.53
CA THR A 47 11.49 6.21 5.87
C THR A 47 11.90 5.44 7.12
N GLU A 48 11.05 5.36 8.14
CA GLU A 48 11.37 4.68 9.40
C GLU A 48 11.46 3.15 9.26
N TYR A 49 10.57 2.54 8.46
CA TYR A 49 10.51 1.09 8.30
C TYR A 49 11.22 0.57 7.05
N ASP A 50 12.02 1.42 6.38
CA ASP A 50 12.67 1.13 5.09
C ASP A 50 11.72 0.40 4.10
N LYS A 51 10.49 0.91 4.01
CA LYS A 51 9.47 0.33 3.11
C LYS A 51 9.90 0.45 1.64
N GLY A 52 10.87 1.31 1.36
CA GLY A 52 11.55 1.42 0.07
C GLY A 52 12.23 0.13 -0.36
N ALA A 53 13.02 -0.52 0.49
CA ALA A 53 13.65 -1.80 0.14
C ALA A 53 12.62 -2.90 -0.14
N LEU A 54 11.54 -2.97 0.65
CA LEU A 54 10.42 -3.89 0.41
C LEU A 54 9.75 -3.66 -0.95
N LEU A 55 9.63 -2.40 -1.37
CA LEU A 55 9.06 -2.02 -2.66
C LEU A 55 10.03 -2.31 -3.81
N ASP A 56 11.32 -2.11 -3.60
CA ASP A 56 12.37 -2.43 -4.56
C ASP A 56 12.44 -3.94 -4.78
N GLU A 57 12.42 -4.74 -3.71
CA GLU A 57 12.36 -6.21 -3.78
C GLU A 57 11.12 -6.66 -4.57
N LEU A 58 9.96 -6.02 -4.35
CA LEU A 58 8.77 -6.25 -5.16
C LEU A 58 8.98 -5.89 -6.63
N GLY A 59 9.63 -4.76 -6.92
CA GLY A 59 9.92 -4.32 -8.28
C GLY A 59 10.80 -5.31 -9.02
N VAL A 60 11.87 -5.77 -8.36
CA VAL A 60 12.78 -6.80 -8.84
C VAL A 60 12.02 -8.11 -9.09
N MET A 61 11.27 -8.60 -8.10
CA MET A 61 10.47 -9.83 -8.25
C MET A 61 9.44 -9.73 -9.37
N ASN A 62 8.76 -8.59 -9.49
CA ASN A 62 7.77 -8.37 -10.54
C ASN A 62 8.43 -8.35 -11.93
N LYS A 63 9.64 -7.79 -12.03
CA LYS A 63 10.48 -7.82 -13.25
C LYS A 63 10.97 -9.23 -13.58
N GLU A 64 11.46 -9.99 -12.60
CA GLU A 64 11.91 -11.38 -12.75
C GLU A 64 10.76 -12.32 -13.12
N ALA A 65 9.61 -12.15 -12.49
CA ALA A 65 8.40 -12.92 -12.80
C ALA A 65 7.76 -12.54 -14.15
N GLY A 66 8.31 -11.56 -14.88
CA GLY A 66 7.76 -11.07 -16.15
C GLY A 66 6.37 -10.43 -16.00
N ARG A 67 5.96 -10.09 -14.78
CA ARG A 67 4.63 -9.54 -14.49
C ARG A 67 4.66 -8.03 -14.71
N LYS A 68 3.80 -7.54 -15.60
CA LYS A 68 3.72 -6.11 -15.90
C LYS A 68 2.82 -5.32 -14.95
N ASN A 69 1.94 -6.00 -14.22
CA ASN A 69 0.88 -5.38 -13.44
C ASN A 69 0.89 -5.87 -11.98
N VAL A 70 1.07 -4.94 -11.05
CA VAL A 70 0.87 -5.16 -9.62
C VAL A 70 -0.56 -4.74 -9.26
N THR A 71 -1.33 -5.65 -8.68
CA THR A 71 -2.70 -5.33 -8.21
C THR A 71 -2.66 -5.04 -6.71
N LEU A 72 -2.91 -3.78 -6.35
CA LEU A 72 -3.01 -3.36 -4.95
C LEU A 72 -4.46 -3.50 -4.48
N LEU A 73 -4.67 -4.27 -3.42
CA LEU A 73 -5.98 -4.48 -2.84
C LEU A 73 -6.21 -3.53 -1.67
N CYS A 74 -7.35 -2.86 -1.68
CA CYS A 74 -7.75 -1.96 -0.61
C CYS A 74 -9.25 -2.09 -0.33
N THR A 75 -9.63 -1.82 0.92
CA THR A 75 -11.04 -1.77 1.36
C THR A 75 -11.54 -0.33 1.50
N CYS A 76 -10.82 0.66 0.99
CA CYS A 76 -11.29 2.05 0.96
C CYS A 76 -12.35 2.20 -0.12
N ARG A 77 -13.46 2.87 0.24
CA ARG A 77 -14.60 3.13 -0.65
C ARG A 77 -14.29 4.26 -1.64
N GLU A 78 -13.43 5.19 -1.23
CA GLU A 78 -13.02 6.35 -2.03
C GLU A 78 -11.67 6.11 -2.68
N GLU A 79 -11.63 6.41 -3.97
CA GLU A 79 -10.54 6.03 -4.86
C GLU A 79 -9.43 7.07 -4.93
N ALA A 80 -9.80 8.35 -4.78
CA ALA A 80 -8.93 9.50 -4.89
C ALA A 80 -8.06 9.70 -3.64
N GLU A 81 -8.63 9.51 -2.44
CA GLU A 81 -7.93 9.62 -1.17
C GLU A 81 -7.68 8.22 -0.62
N CYS A 82 -6.78 7.47 -1.25
CA CYS A 82 -6.45 6.14 -0.77
C CYS A 82 -4.94 5.93 -0.73
N HIS A 83 -4.47 5.24 0.31
CA HIS A 83 -3.06 4.88 0.45
C HIS A 83 -2.51 4.13 -0.77
N ARG A 84 -3.37 3.45 -1.54
CA ARG A 84 -2.99 2.83 -2.82
C ARG A 84 -2.35 3.81 -3.80
N VAL A 85 -2.78 5.08 -3.81
CA VAL A 85 -2.26 6.11 -4.70
C VAL A 85 -0.83 6.47 -4.29
N ILE A 86 -0.55 6.47 -2.99
CA ILE A 86 0.78 6.72 -2.44
C ILE A 86 1.70 5.52 -2.75
N VAL A 87 1.24 4.29 -2.48
CA VAL A 87 2.00 3.06 -2.81
C VAL A 87 2.28 3.01 -4.32
N LEU A 88 1.28 3.30 -5.15
CA LEU A 88 1.42 3.34 -6.60
C LEU A 88 2.43 4.40 -7.06
N ALA A 89 2.36 5.61 -6.51
CA ALA A 89 3.30 6.69 -6.84
C ALA A 89 4.74 6.31 -6.45
N LYS A 90 4.95 5.67 -5.28
CA LYS A 90 6.27 5.18 -4.89
C LYS A 90 6.73 4.02 -5.80
N LEU A 91 5.83 3.12 -6.18
CA LEU A 91 6.14 1.99 -7.06
C LEU A 91 6.52 2.47 -8.47
N GLN A 92 5.88 3.53 -8.95
CA GLN A 92 6.22 4.20 -10.21
C GLN A 92 7.55 4.96 -10.12
N ALA A 93 7.86 5.56 -8.97
CA ALA A 93 9.12 6.25 -8.75
C ALA A 93 10.32 5.30 -8.61
N ALA A 94 10.10 4.07 -8.14
CA ALA A 94 11.11 3.02 -8.05
C ALA A 94 11.34 2.27 -9.39
N ARG A 95 10.73 2.73 -10.50
CA ARG A 95 10.71 2.04 -11.79
C ARG A 95 11.68 2.63 -12.81
#